data_AF-A0A6T8U6A1-F1
#
_entry.id   AF-A0A6T8U6A1-F1
#
_cell.length_a   1.000
_cell.length_b   1.000
_cell.length_c   1.000
_cell.angle_alpha   90.00
_cell.angle_beta   90.00
_cell.angle_gamma   90.00
#
_symmetry.space_group_name_H-M   'P 1'
#
loop_
_entity.id
_entity.type
_entity.pdbx_description
1 polymer ?
#
loop_
_entity_poly.entity_id
_entity_poly.type
_entity_poly.pdbx_seq_one_letter_code
_entity_poly.pdbx_strand_id
1 'polypeptide(L)'
;FSRRFYQRPLSMFLLCVQQCHFGEHEICMPPEVCPPSQMHVPLMFWHGEVVDEIPPTTSSRTSSRRDSVGSVLDEVLSGGCRVDFPTVTDICEQAEADEDHMLWVVETLGRALQNDDPSCQLRALTVAHELLYDGFARQALFDEPGLLTALQSIRASRDKDPSSEVMRILSSEIVYRLNAEFLHDA
;
A
#
# COMPACT_ATOMS: atom_id res chain seq x y z
N PHE A 1 -25.07 7.67 8.32
CA PHE A 1 -23.67 7.23 8.20
C PHE A 1 -23.05 7.94 7.00
N SER A 2 -22.45 9.11 7.23
CA SER A 2 -21.76 9.88 6.19
C SER A 2 -20.40 9.24 5.94
N ARG A 3 -20.24 8.54 4.80
CA ARG A 3 -18.93 8.13 4.27
C ARG A 3 -18.14 9.41 3.94
N ARG A 4 -17.29 9.86 4.87
CA ARG A 4 -16.28 10.88 4.55
C ARG A 4 -15.18 10.18 3.78
N PHE A 5 -15.20 10.35 2.46
CA PHE A 5 -14.03 10.16 1.62
C PHE A 5 -12.99 11.22 2.04
N TYR A 6 -12.16 10.90 3.03
CA TYR A 6 -10.94 11.64 3.25
C TYR A 6 -10.07 11.46 2.02
N GLN A 7 -9.79 12.55 1.30
CA GLN A 7 -8.78 12.56 0.24
C GLN A 7 -7.51 11.93 0.81
N ARG A 8 -7.04 10.83 0.18
CA ARG A 8 -5.84 10.06 0.55
C ARG A 8 -4.67 10.39 -0.38
N PRO A 9 -4.09 11.61 -0.35
CA PRO A 9 -3.12 12.04 -1.35
C PRO A 9 -1.84 11.20 -1.34
N LEU A 10 -1.41 10.64 -0.20
CA LEU A 10 -0.16 9.87 -0.11
C LEU A 10 -0.26 8.45 -0.68
N SER A 11 -1.42 7.80 -0.55
CA SER A 11 -1.66 6.45 -1.11
C SER A 11 -1.48 6.41 -2.63
N MET A 12 -1.90 7.49 -3.30
CA MET A 12 -1.89 7.57 -4.77
C MET A 12 -0.47 7.72 -5.33
N PHE A 13 0.42 8.44 -4.62
CA PHE A 13 1.82 8.59 -5.03
C PHE A 13 2.60 7.28 -4.91
N LEU A 14 2.35 6.50 -3.86
CA LEU A 14 3.10 5.25 -3.60
C LEU A 14 2.69 4.13 -4.56
N LEU A 15 1.41 4.04 -4.91
CA LEU A 15 0.93 3.10 -5.93
C LEU A 15 1.52 3.40 -7.32
N CYS A 16 1.75 4.67 -7.65
CA CYS A 16 2.39 5.06 -8.91
C CYS A 16 3.85 4.57 -9.00
N VAL A 17 4.61 4.68 -7.91
CA VAL A 17 6.00 4.16 -7.85
C VAL A 17 6.03 2.64 -7.99
N GLN A 18 5.09 1.94 -7.37
CA GLN A 18 4.98 0.48 -7.46
C GLN A 18 4.59 0.00 -8.88
N GLN A 19 3.80 0.77 -9.62
CA GLN A 19 3.38 0.44 -10.98
C GLN A 19 4.50 0.57 -12.03
N CYS A 20 5.49 1.42 -11.79
CA CYS A 20 6.59 1.66 -12.73
C CYS A 20 7.73 0.63 -12.64
N HIS A 21 7.84 -0.13 -11.53
CA HIS A 21 9.07 -0.87 -11.23
C HIS A 21 8.98 -2.41 -11.40
N PHE A 22 7.78 -2.97 -11.61
CA PHE A 22 7.57 -4.42 -11.77
C PHE A 22 7.24 -4.86 -13.21
N GLY A 23 7.45 -3.99 -14.19
CA GLY A 23 7.40 -4.37 -15.60
C GLY A 23 8.67 -5.13 -16.01
N GLU A 24 8.73 -6.43 -15.73
CA GLU A 24 9.66 -7.31 -16.43
C GLU A 24 9.17 -7.47 -17.89
N HIS A 25 9.62 -6.60 -18.79
CA HIS A 25 9.95 -6.91 -20.19
C HIS A 25 10.53 -5.67 -20.89
N GLU A 26 11.80 -5.80 -21.29
CA GLU A 26 12.50 -5.17 -22.43
C GLU A 26 12.10 -3.75 -22.87
N ILE A 27 13.03 -2.80 -22.76
CA ILE A 27 13.87 -2.35 -23.90
C ILE A 27 15.10 -1.64 -23.35
N CYS A 28 16.25 -2.18 -23.73
CA CYS A 28 17.58 -1.61 -23.53
C CYS A 28 17.75 -0.38 -24.44
N MET A 29 18.10 0.77 -23.87
CA MET A 29 18.76 1.87 -24.59
C MET A 29 19.95 2.38 -23.74
N PRO A 30 21.10 2.67 -24.36
CA PRO A 30 22.34 3.00 -23.64
C PRO A 30 22.28 4.40 -23.00
N PRO A 31 23.14 4.67 -21.99
CA PRO A 31 23.19 5.99 -21.38
C PRO A 31 23.95 6.96 -22.31
N GLU A 32 23.22 7.75 -23.09
CA GLU A 32 23.77 9.01 -23.57
C GLU A 32 23.80 10.03 -22.43
N VAL A 33 24.96 10.64 -22.30
CA VAL A 33 25.33 11.63 -21.28
C VAL A 33 24.46 12.89 -21.44
N CYS A 34 23.55 13.14 -20.51
CA CYS A 34 22.89 14.44 -20.37
C CYS A 34 23.57 15.29 -19.27
N PRO A 35 23.86 16.58 -19.53
CA PRO A 35 24.49 17.49 -18.57
C PRO A 35 23.51 17.97 -17.48
N PRO A 36 24.00 18.48 -16.34
CA PRO A 36 23.17 18.88 -15.22
C PRO A 36 22.53 20.24 -15.49
N SER A 37 21.32 20.24 -16.03
CA SER A 37 20.50 21.44 -16.15
C SER A 37 19.18 21.21 -15.42
N GLN A 38 19.09 21.80 -14.23
CA GLN A 38 17.86 22.20 -13.54
C GLN A 38 16.78 21.12 -13.39
N MET A 39 16.79 20.45 -12.23
CA MET A 39 15.61 19.71 -11.75
C MET A 39 14.50 20.69 -11.37
N HIS A 40 13.77 21.15 -12.37
CA HIS A 40 12.43 21.68 -12.20
C HIS A 40 11.48 20.49 -12.18
N VAL A 41 11.14 20.01 -10.98
CA VAL A 41 10.12 18.96 -10.82
C VAL A 41 8.80 19.56 -11.32
N PRO A 42 8.21 19.08 -12.43
CA PRO A 42 6.91 19.56 -12.84
C PRO A 42 5.90 19.02 -11.84
N LEU A 43 5.30 19.91 -11.06
CA LEU A 43 4.00 19.67 -10.44
C LEU A 43 3.04 19.34 -11.60
N MET A 44 2.86 18.05 -11.88
CA MET A 44 1.80 17.53 -12.73
C MET A 44 0.48 17.80 -12.01
N PHE A 45 0.02 19.05 -12.07
CA PHE A 45 -1.39 19.37 -11.98
C PHE A 45 -2.04 18.68 -13.17
N TRP A 46 -2.75 17.57 -12.92
CA TRP A 46 -3.70 17.03 -13.87
C TRP A 46 -4.75 18.11 -14.13
N HIS A 47 -4.59 18.86 -15.21
CA HIS A 47 -5.66 19.66 -15.76
C HIS A 47 -6.72 18.68 -16.28
N GLY A 48 -7.92 18.77 -15.72
CA GLY A 48 -9.09 18.08 -16.23
C GLY A 48 -9.41 18.59 -17.63
N GLU A 49 -9.00 17.83 -18.64
CA GLU A 49 -9.59 17.93 -19.97
C GLU A 49 -10.82 17.02 -20.01
N VAL A 50 -11.96 17.69 -20.15
CA VAL A 50 -13.23 17.09 -20.58
C VAL A 50 -13.02 16.61 -22.01
N VAL A 51 -12.99 15.30 -22.21
CA VAL A 51 -13.13 14.68 -23.53
C VAL A 51 -14.39 13.82 -23.55
N ASP A 52 -15.19 14.10 -24.59
CA ASP A 52 -16.53 13.62 -24.86
C ASP A 52 -16.66 12.08 -24.94
N GLU A 53 -17.82 11.62 -24.47
CA GLU A 53 -18.53 10.37 -24.77
C GLU A 53 -17.68 9.09 -24.97
N ILE A 54 -17.41 8.41 -23.86
CA ILE A 54 -17.11 6.97 -23.84
C ILE A 54 -18.45 6.20 -23.92
N PRO A 55 -18.61 5.20 -24.81
CA PRO A 55 -19.82 4.38 -24.89
C PRO A 55 -20.05 3.68 -23.55
N PRO A 56 -21.32 3.37 -23.17
CA PRO A 56 -21.61 2.74 -21.89
C PRO A 56 -20.99 1.34 -21.88
N THR A 57 -19.77 1.26 -21.37
CA THR A 57 -19.18 -0.01 -20.96
C THR A 57 -20.05 -0.41 -19.78
N THR A 58 -20.98 -1.32 -20.06
CA THR A 58 -21.75 -2.05 -19.08
C THR A 58 -20.76 -2.72 -18.15
N SER A 59 -20.37 -2.00 -17.10
CA SER A 59 -19.64 -2.56 -15.97
C SER A 59 -20.65 -3.34 -15.15
N SER A 60 -21.12 -4.44 -15.73
CA SER A 60 -21.82 -5.50 -15.05
C SER A 60 -20.79 -6.31 -14.26
N ARG A 61 -20.15 -5.68 -13.26
CA ARG A 61 -19.66 -6.40 -12.08
C ARG A 61 -20.89 -6.89 -11.32
N THR A 62 -21.53 -7.89 -11.90
CA THR A 62 -22.50 -8.75 -11.23
C THR A 62 -21.74 -9.50 -10.16
N SER A 63 -21.82 -8.96 -8.94
CA SER A 63 -21.86 -9.68 -7.67
C SER A 63 -21.48 -11.17 -7.70
N SER A 64 -20.20 -11.50 -7.90
CA SER A 64 -19.62 -12.65 -7.20
C SER A 64 -19.23 -12.16 -5.82
N ARG A 65 -20.22 -12.15 -4.94
CA ARG A 65 -20.06 -11.72 -3.55
C ARG A 65 -19.35 -12.86 -2.82
N ARG A 66 -18.19 -12.54 -2.24
CA ARG A 66 -17.33 -13.36 -1.34
C ARG A 66 -16.19 -14.12 -2.02
N ASP A 67 -15.26 -13.40 -2.62
CA ASP A 67 -13.87 -13.77 -2.31
C ASP A 67 -13.66 -13.28 -0.88
N SER A 68 -13.42 -14.21 0.05
CA SER A 68 -13.14 -13.87 1.45
C SER A 68 -11.99 -12.86 1.49
N VAL A 69 -11.98 -11.93 2.45
CA VAL A 69 -10.86 -11.00 2.65
C VAL A 69 -9.50 -11.72 2.61
N GLY A 70 -9.46 -12.97 3.09
CA GLY A 70 -8.26 -13.79 3.06
C GLY A 70 -7.82 -14.25 1.68
N SER A 71 -8.72 -14.66 0.79
CA SER A 71 -8.33 -15.03 -0.57
C SER A 71 -7.79 -13.84 -1.35
N VAL A 72 -8.36 -12.65 -1.15
CA VAL A 72 -7.87 -11.41 -1.78
C VAL A 72 -6.51 -11.01 -1.22
N LEU A 73 -6.34 -11.06 0.11
CA LEU A 73 -5.08 -10.74 0.74
C LEU A 73 -3.97 -11.73 0.35
N ASP A 74 -4.27 -13.03 0.33
CA ASP A 74 -3.33 -14.07 -0.09
C ASP A 74 -2.91 -13.88 -1.55
N GLU A 75 -3.83 -13.54 -2.45
CA GLU A 75 -3.51 -13.24 -3.85
C GLU A 75 -2.59 -12.02 -3.97
N VAL A 76 -2.91 -10.95 -3.21
CA VAL A 76 -2.08 -9.75 -3.11
C VAL A 76 -0.69 -10.09 -2.60
N LEU A 77 -0.54 -10.89 -1.55
CA LEU A 77 0.76 -11.18 -0.92
C LEU A 77 1.58 -12.22 -1.68
N SER A 78 0.94 -13.14 -2.40
CA SER A 78 1.60 -14.15 -3.25
C SER A 78 2.06 -13.61 -4.60
N GLY A 79 1.46 -12.52 -5.07
CA GLY A 79 1.86 -11.83 -6.32
C GLY A 79 1.04 -12.25 -7.50
N GLY A 80 -0.08 -12.94 -7.25
CA GLY A 80 -1.08 -13.25 -8.27
C GLY A 80 -1.70 -12.00 -8.88
N CYS A 81 -1.74 -10.89 -8.14
CA CYS A 81 -2.31 -9.63 -8.60
C CYS A 81 -1.43 -8.40 -8.28
N ARG A 82 -1.62 -7.33 -9.06
CA ARG A 82 -1.01 -6.04 -8.78
C ARG A 82 -1.73 -5.41 -7.59
N VAL A 83 -0.98 -4.83 -6.67
CA VAL A 83 -1.55 -3.98 -5.63
C VAL A 83 -1.95 -2.66 -6.25
N ASP A 84 -3.25 -2.46 -6.41
CA ASP A 84 -3.86 -1.21 -6.84
C ASP A 84 -4.80 -0.65 -5.76
N PHE A 85 -5.18 0.62 -5.93
CA PHE A 85 -6.03 1.29 -4.96
C PHE A 85 -7.38 0.59 -4.76
N PRO A 86 -8.09 0.13 -5.82
CA PRO A 86 -9.30 -0.66 -5.66
C PRO A 86 -9.10 -1.91 -4.80
N THR A 87 -8.04 -2.70 -5.05
CA THR A 87 -7.80 -3.95 -4.31
C THR A 87 -7.50 -3.67 -2.83
N VAL A 88 -6.66 -2.68 -2.52
CA VAL A 88 -6.39 -2.32 -1.12
C VAL A 88 -7.64 -1.77 -0.45
N THR A 89 -8.45 -0.99 -1.18
CA THR A 89 -9.73 -0.49 -0.67
C THR A 89 -10.69 -1.64 -0.35
N ASP A 90 -10.81 -2.62 -1.24
CA ASP A 90 -11.67 -3.80 -1.06
C ASP A 90 -11.22 -4.63 0.14
N ILE A 91 -9.91 -4.76 0.41
CA ILE A 91 -9.38 -5.41 1.62
C ILE A 91 -9.78 -4.61 2.87
N CYS A 92 -9.53 -3.30 2.89
CA CYS A 92 -9.85 -2.46 4.04
C CYS A 92 -11.36 -2.43 4.34
N GLU A 93 -12.22 -2.29 3.32
CA GLU A 93 -13.68 -2.28 3.51
C GLU A 93 -14.21 -3.63 4.05
N GLN A 94 -13.61 -4.75 3.62
CA GLN A 94 -13.99 -6.08 4.12
C GLN A 94 -13.48 -6.36 5.53
N ALA A 95 -12.27 -5.89 5.86
CA ALA A 95 -11.71 -5.97 7.20
C ALA A 95 -12.48 -5.09 8.20
N GLU A 96 -12.91 -3.90 7.79
CA GLU A 96 -13.72 -3.00 8.64
C GLU A 96 -15.11 -3.58 8.97
N ALA A 97 -15.62 -4.48 8.12
CA ALA A 97 -16.95 -5.07 8.31
C ALA A 97 -17.02 -6.12 9.42
N ASP A 98 -15.88 -6.65 9.88
CA ASP A 98 -15.80 -7.75 10.86
C ASP A 98 -14.48 -7.70 11.64
N GLU A 99 -14.55 -7.64 12.97
CA GLU A 99 -13.38 -7.57 13.85
C GLU A 99 -12.46 -8.79 13.68
N ASP A 100 -13.03 -9.99 13.51
CA ASP A 100 -12.24 -11.22 13.32
C ASP A 100 -11.47 -11.18 11.99
N HIS A 101 -12.06 -10.58 10.96
CA HIS A 101 -11.35 -10.36 9.69
C HIS A 101 -10.20 -9.39 9.84
N MET A 102 -10.39 -8.28 10.56
CA MET A 102 -9.30 -7.32 10.78
C MET A 102 -8.12 -7.95 11.52
N LEU A 103 -8.38 -8.70 12.60
CA LEU A 103 -7.34 -9.39 13.35
C LEU A 103 -6.58 -10.37 12.47
N TRP A 104 -7.31 -11.18 11.68
CA TRP A 104 -6.71 -12.11 10.74
C TRP A 104 -5.86 -11.41 9.66
N VAL A 105 -6.34 -10.28 9.12
CA VAL A 105 -5.59 -9.48 8.14
C VAL A 105 -4.30 -8.98 8.75
N VAL A 106 -4.35 -8.38 9.94
CA VAL A 106 -3.18 -7.84 10.64
C VAL A 106 -2.16 -8.93 10.96
N GLU A 107 -2.60 -10.09 11.46
CA GLU A 107 -1.74 -11.24 11.71
C GLU A 107 -1.03 -11.70 10.43
N THR A 108 -1.77 -11.76 9.32
CA THR A 108 -1.25 -12.16 8.02
C THR A 108 -0.24 -11.15 7.47
N LEU A 109 -0.48 -9.85 7.67
CA LEU A 109 0.49 -8.79 7.35
C LEU A 109 1.75 -8.90 8.21
N GLY A 110 1.61 -9.16 9.52
CA GLY A 110 2.72 -9.38 10.44
C GLY A 110 3.64 -10.52 9.98
N ARG A 111 3.04 -11.64 9.54
CA ARG A 111 3.77 -12.78 8.94
C ARG A 111 4.44 -12.39 7.62
N ALA A 112 3.76 -11.66 6.75
CA ALA A 112 4.31 -11.23 5.46
C ALA A 112 5.51 -10.28 5.60
N LEU A 113 5.49 -9.39 6.60
CA LEU A 113 6.60 -8.47 6.88
C LEU A 113 7.86 -9.18 7.38
N GLN A 114 7.72 -10.39 7.93
CA GLN A 114 8.85 -11.22 8.38
C GLN A 114 9.41 -12.13 7.27
N ASN A 115 8.81 -12.12 6.08
CA ASN A 115 9.29 -12.88 4.93
C ASN A 115 10.56 -12.24 4.34
N ASP A 116 11.42 -13.04 3.72
CA ASP A 116 12.63 -12.59 3.03
C ASP A 116 12.36 -12.01 1.63
N ASP A 117 11.12 -12.10 1.10
CA ASP A 117 10.74 -11.49 -0.18
C ASP A 117 10.40 -9.99 -0.04
N PRO A 118 11.24 -9.07 -0.55
CA PRO A 118 10.99 -7.62 -0.47
C PRO A 118 9.71 -7.20 -1.18
N SER A 119 9.31 -7.94 -2.22
CA SER A 119 8.08 -7.66 -2.95
C SER A 119 6.85 -7.93 -2.07
N CYS A 120 6.85 -9.07 -1.36
CA CYS A 120 5.82 -9.40 -0.38
C CYS A 120 5.76 -8.36 0.75
N GLN A 121 6.92 -8.00 1.30
CA GLN A 121 7.01 -6.99 2.36
C GLN A 121 6.48 -5.63 1.90
N LEU A 122 6.84 -5.16 0.70
CA LEU A 122 6.33 -3.89 0.17
C LEU A 122 4.81 -3.89 0.02
N ARG A 123 4.23 -4.98 -0.48
CA ARG A 123 2.77 -5.12 -0.61
C ARG A 123 2.09 -5.14 0.75
N ALA A 124 2.65 -5.85 1.72
CA ALA A 124 2.16 -5.86 3.09
C ALA A 124 2.22 -4.46 3.72
N LEU A 125 3.33 -3.72 3.52
CA LEU A 125 3.47 -2.33 3.98
C LEU A 125 2.44 -1.41 3.35
N THR A 126 2.15 -1.56 2.06
CA THR A 126 1.13 -0.76 1.38
C THR A 126 -0.26 -0.99 2.00
N VAL A 127 -0.64 -2.24 2.25
CA VAL A 127 -1.93 -2.54 2.91
C VAL A 127 -1.94 -2.03 4.35
N ALA A 128 -0.89 -2.29 5.13
CA ALA A 128 -0.78 -1.83 6.52
C ALA A 128 -0.85 -0.30 6.63
N HIS A 129 -0.23 0.43 5.69
CA HIS A 129 -0.28 1.89 5.64
C HIS A 129 -1.71 2.40 5.38
N GLU A 130 -2.49 1.73 4.52
CA GLU A 130 -3.89 2.09 4.30
C GLU A 130 -4.79 1.76 5.48
N LEU A 131 -4.47 0.71 6.25
CA LEU A 131 -5.17 0.37 7.49
C LEU A 131 -4.98 1.44 8.57
N LEU A 132 -3.91 2.25 8.54
CA LEU A 132 -3.71 3.34 9.51
C LEU A 132 -4.85 4.38 9.53
N TYR A 133 -5.70 4.43 8.50
CA TYR A 133 -6.82 5.36 8.47
C TYR A 133 -8.03 4.87 9.27
N ASP A 134 -8.08 3.60 9.66
CA ASP A 134 -9.09 3.04 10.54
C ASP A 134 -8.59 2.97 12.00
N GLY A 135 -9.46 3.35 12.94
CA GLY A 135 -9.09 3.41 14.36
C GLY A 135 -8.89 2.03 14.99
N PHE A 136 -9.76 1.08 14.64
CA PHE A 136 -9.69 -0.28 15.15
C PHE A 136 -8.47 -1.01 14.57
N ALA A 137 -8.22 -0.84 13.27
CA ALA A 137 -7.05 -1.40 12.61
C ALA A 137 -5.73 -0.90 13.20
N ARG A 138 -5.63 0.38 13.60
CA ARG A 138 -4.43 0.90 14.28
C ARG A 138 -4.18 0.19 15.61
N GLN A 139 -5.21 -0.02 16.42
CA GLN A 139 -5.09 -0.78 17.66
C GLN A 139 -4.64 -2.23 17.38
N ALA A 140 -5.29 -2.90 16.43
CA ALA A 140 -4.92 -4.26 16.03
C ALA A 140 -3.47 -4.36 15.54
N LEU A 141 -3.02 -3.43 14.67
CA LEU A 141 -1.63 -3.36 14.20
C LEU A 141 -0.64 -3.14 15.35
N PHE A 142 -0.99 -2.33 16.34
CA PHE A 142 -0.13 -2.07 17.50
C PHE A 142 -0.01 -3.29 18.42
N ASP A 143 -1.11 -4.01 18.62
CA ASP A 143 -1.17 -5.19 19.49
C ASP A 143 -0.59 -6.45 18.84
N GLU A 144 -0.44 -6.46 17.51
CA GLU A 144 0.04 -7.64 16.78
C GLU A 144 1.48 -8.03 17.14
N PRO A 145 1.70 -9.23 17.69
CA PRO A 145 3.02 -9.67 18.11
C PRO A 145 4.04 -9.68 16.98
N GLY A 146 5.17 -9.00 17.20
CA GLY A 146 6.30 -9.00 16.27
C GLY A 146 6.15 -8.06 15.07
N LEU A 147 4.99 -7.46 14.83
CA LEU A 147 4.78 -6.51 13.73
C LEU A 147 5.68 -5.27 13.91
N LEU A 148 5.67 -4.64 15.08
CA LEU A 148 6.55 -3.49 15.36
C LEU A 148 8.03 -3.84 15.23
N THR A 149 8.43 -5.05 15.64
CA THR A 149 9.81 -5.54 15.49
C THR A 149 10.18 -5.71 14.01
N ALA A 150 9.28 -6.27 13.19
CA ALA A 150 9.50 -6.41 11.75
C ALA A 150 9.65 -5.03 11.07
N LEU A 151 8.78 -4.07 11.41
CA LEU A 151 8.87 -2.70 10.89
C LEU A 151 10.18 -2.01 11.29
N GLN A 152 10.64 -2.20 12.53
CA GLN A 152 11.93 -1.68 12.99
C GLN A 152 13.11 -2.28 12.22
N SER A 153 13.07 -3.58 11.94
CA SER A 153 14.09 -4.26 11.12
C SER A 153 14.14 -3.70 9.69
N ILE A 154 12.98 -3.52 9.05
CA ILE A 154 12.90 -2.91 7.71
C ILE A 154 13.46 -1.48 7.73
N ARG A 155 13.12 -0.67 8.75
CA ARG A 155 13.65 0.68 8.93
C ARG A 155 15.17 0.72 9.09
N ALA A 156 15.74 -0.29 9.72
CA ALA A 156 17.18 -0.41 9.95
C ALA A 156 17.96 -0.94 8.74
N SER A 157 17.29 -1.41 7.69
CA SER A 157 17.96 -1.84 6.46
C SER A 157 18.81 -0.71 5.87
N ARG A 158 19.98 -1.07 5.35
CA ARG A 158 20.94 -0.16 4.70
C ARG A 158 20.91 -0.26 3.18
N ASP A 159 19.97 -1.03 2.65
CA ASP A 159 19.81 -1.19 1.22
C ASP A 159 19.41 0.15 0.59
N LYS A 160 20.07 0.46 -0.52
CA LYS A 160 19.97 1.74 -1.23
C LYS A 160 19.13 1.65 -2.48
N ASP A 161 18.56 0.49 -2.77
CA ASP A 161 17.65 0.37 -3.90
C ASP A 161 16.38 1.21 -3.65
N PRO A 162 15.71 1.66 -4.72
CA PRO A 162 14.52 2.50 -4.59
C PRO A 162 13.38 1.85 -3.80
N SER A 163 13.22 0.52 -3.89
CA SER A 163 12.14 -0.19 -3.19
C SER A 163 12.39 -0.21 -1.68
N SER A 164 13.64 -0.41 -1.25
CA SER A 164 14.04 -0.32 0.16
C SER A 164 13.85 1.07 0.75
N GLU A 165 14.06 2.15 -0.02
CA GLU A 165 13.72 3.51 0.44
C GLU A 165 12.22 3.66 0.69
N VAL A 166 11.38 3.21 -0.25
CA VAL A 166 9.91 3.24 -0.10
C VAL A 166 9.47 2.43 1.12
N MET A 167 10.03 1.23 1.30
CA MET A 167 9.73 0.37 2.45
C MET A 167 10.13 1.04 3.77
N ARG A 168 11.27 1.74 3.83
CA ARG A 168 11.70 2.49 5.01
C ARG A 168 10.79 3.68 5.31
N ILE A 169 10.34 4.40 4.28
CA ILE A 169 9.39 5.52 4.43
C ILE A 169 8.07 5.00 5.00
N LEU A 170 7.48 3.98 4.37
CA LEU A 170 6.22 3.36 4.81
C LEU A 170 6.32 2.84 6.25
N SER A 171 7.37 2.07 6.54
CA SER A 171 7.58 1.51 7.88
C SER A 171 7.78 2.59 8.93
N SER A 172 8.46 3.69 8.60
CA SER A 172 8.66 4.80 9.53
C SER A 172 7.36 5.53 9.83
N GLU A 173 6.51 5.76 8.83
CA GLU A 173 5.20 6.39 9.02
C GLU A 173 4.28 5.49 9.87
N ILE A 174 4.23 4.18 9.59
CA ILE A 174 3.45 3.22 10.38
C ILE A 174 3.89 3.26 11.85
N VAL A 175 5.19 3.11 12.12
CA VAL A 175 5.71 3.13 13.50
C VAL A 175 5.46 4.48 14.17
N TYR A 176 5.65 5.59 13.44
CA TYR A 176 5.41 6.92 13.98
C TYR A 176 3.96 7.10 14.44
N ARG A 177 2.99 6.74 13.59
CA ARG A 177 1.56 6.88 13.93
C ARG A 177 1.14 6.00 15.09
N LEU A 178 1.52 4.73 15.07
CA LEU A 178 1.17 3.80 16.14
C LEU A 178 1.74 4.24 17.49
N ASN A 179 3.01 4.65 17.52
CA ASN A 179 3.63 5.14 18.76
C ASN A 179 3.02 6.46 19.25
N ALA A 180 2.71 7.38 18.33
CA ALA A 180 2.08 8.64 18.70
C ALA A 180 0.69 8.47 19.32
N GLU A 181 -0.04 7.41 18.95
CA GLU A 181 -1.36 7.13 19.49
C GLU A 181 -1.32 6.31 20.78
N PHE A 182 -0.46 5.28 20.86
CA PHE A 182 -0.53 4.29 21.94
C PHE A 182 0.61 4.36 22.97
N LEU A 183 1.68 5.13 22.72
CA LEU A 183 2.81 5.27 23.65
C LEU A 183 2.94 6.67 24.28
N HIS A 184 2.04 7.61 23.99
CA HIS A 184 2.11 8.96 24.57
C HIS A 184 1.61 9.09 26.02
N ASP A 185 1.04 8.04 26.60
CA ASP A 185 0.50 8.01 27.97
C ASP A 185 1.28 7.10 28.96
N ALA A 186 2.50 6.66 28.62
CA ALA A 186 3.35 5.81 29.46
C ALA A 186 4.40 6.60 30.28
#